data_AF-A0A7S2LW91-F1
#
_entry.id   AF-A0A7S2LW91-F1
#
_cell.length_a   1.000
_cell.length_b   1.000
_cell.length_c   1.000
_cell.angle_alpha   90.00
_cell.angle_beta   90.00
_cell.angle_gamma   90.00
#
_symmetry.space_group_name_H-M   'P 1'
#
loop_
_entity.id
_entity.type
_entity.pdbx_description
1 polymer ?
#
loop_
_entity_poly.entity_id
_entity_poly.type
_entity_poly.pdbx_seq_one_letter_code
_entity_poly.pdbx_strand_id
1 'polypeptide(L)'
;MTRILPLLLLTLLTTTTRATITLSTTGKQLHSRAADFGLTFEYDLQYVALLQYVPDDMHLCHGVTEIHPDGEVDDKREVITVPSEDDGNSTTDDGNGYSTDNDNKKKKGDDKIHITPSHGVPVAILAKRGQCTYETKAKVASTLTSPHGVVRFVIVYDDKMEDGEHLITMMPKDGHDDDEARRMYEELGLVFVSYESGMALHEYLNTQPSYVNKQGGPQILIDGTDGWFPPYNQSAASFAFLLMLFGCVCSFSVFLSTSSAMGRGNNNNNSEAVNE
;
A
#
# COMPACT_ATOMS: atom_id res chain seq x y z
N MET A 1 15.02 27.02 29.21
CA MET A 1 14.14 26.68 28.08
C MET A 1 14.74 25.61 27.13
N THR A 2 15.53 24.65 27.62
CA THR A 2 16.24 23.64 26.78
C THR A 2 15.76 22.20 26.95
N ARG A 3 14.68 21.96 27.72
CA ARG A 3 14.22 20.60 28.07
C ARG A 3 13.12 20.03 27.18
N ILE A 4 12.63 20.77 26.18
CA ILE A 4 11.48 20.33 25.33
C ILE A 4 11.94 19.65 24.03
N LEU A 5 13.18 19.91 23.59
CA LEU A 5 13.71 19.41 22.31
C LEU A 5 13.79 17.86 22.17
N PRO A 6 14.18 17.06 23.20
CA PRO A 6 14.31 15.62 23.01
C PRO A 6 12.96 14.89 22.93
N LEU A 7 11.88 15.48 23.46
CA LEU A 7 10.54 14.89 23.42
C LEU A 7 9.89 15.07 22.05
N LEU A 8 10.22 16.16 21.34
CA LEU A 8 9.70 16.47 20.00
C LEU A 8 10.39 15.66 18.89
N LEU A 9 11.62 15.19 19.13
CA LEU A 9 12.36 14.35 18.17
C LEU A 9 11.85 12.90 18.16
N LEU A 10 11.35 12.38 19.30
CA LEU A 10 10.78 11.02 19.36
C LEU A 10 9.42 10.90 18.67
N THR A 11 8.65 11.99 18.58
CA THR A 11 7.32 11.99 17.94
C THR A 11 7.37 12.10 16.41
N LEU A 12 8.55 12.38 15.83
CA LEU A 12 8.72 12.56 14.38
C LEU A 12 9.15 11.27 13.65
N LEU A 13 9.37 10.17 14.38
CA LEU A 13 9.59 8.85 13.78
C LEU A 13 8.22 8.27 13.38
N THR A 14 7.68 8.74 12.26
CA THR A 14 6.50 8.14 11.66
C THR A 14 6.79 6.67 11.37
N THR A 15 6.11 5.80 12.09
CA THR A 15 6.27 4.34 11.97
C THR A 15 5.59 3.90 10.69
N THR A 16 6.39 3.59 9.66
CA THR A 16 5.84 2.90 8.49
C THR A 16 5.62 1.44 8.86
N THR A 17 4.36 0.99 8.84
CA THR A 17 4.02 -0.41 9.01
C THR A 17 4.48 -1.18 7.76
N ARG A 18 5.22 -2.26 7.97
CA ARG A 18 5.74 -3.09 6.89
C ARG A 18 4.89 -4.36 6.84
N ALA A 19 4.12 -4.56 5.79
CA ALA A 19 3.51 -5.86 5.54
C ALA A 19 4.53 -6.74 4.82
N THR A 20 4.71 -7.99 5.25
CA THR A 20 5.53 -8.99 4.54
C THR A 20 4.63 -10.07 3.96
N ILE A 21 4.76 -10.37 2.67
CA ILE A 21 4.00 -11.47 2.05
C ILE A 21 4.88 -12.73 2.01
N THR A 22 4.36 -13.83 2.53
CA THR A 22 5.01 -15.15 2.51
C THR A 22 4.17 -16.15 1.72
N LEU A 23 4.80 -16.84 0.77
CA LEU A 23 4.15 -17.94 0.04
C LEU A 23 4.02 -19.17 0.96
N SER A 24 2.81 -19.63 1.25
CA SER A 24 2.61 -20.67 2.28
C SER A 24 3.28 -22.01 1.94
N THR A 25 3.41 -22.33 0.65
CA THR A 25 3.98 -23.60 0.18
C THR A 25 5.51 -23.62 0.20
N THR A 26 6.15 -22.48 -0.09
CA THR A 26 7.62 -22.40 -0.24
C THR A 26 8.29 -21.72 0.94
N GLY A 27 7.54 -20.98 1.77
CA GLY A 27 8.09 -20.11 2.82
C GLY A 27 8.86 -18.90 2.28
N LYS A 28 8.82 -18.67 0.95
CA LYS A 28 9.50 -17.52 0.34
C LYS A 28 8.82 -16.22 0.76
N GLN A 29 9.57 -15.36 1.42
CA GLN A 29 9.17 -13.99 1.75
C GLN A 29 9.39 -13.07 0.55
N LEU A 30 8.46 -12.15 0.34
CA LEU A 30 8.46 -11.20 -0.75
C LEU A 30 8.59 -9.78 -0.22
N HIS A 31 9.22 -8.92 -1.01
CA HIS A 31 9.48 -7.55 -0.63
C HIS A 31 8.22 -6.70 -0.81
N SER A 32 7.61 -6.31 0.31
CA SER A 32 6.32 -5.64 0.36
C SER A 32 6.24 -4.54 1.45
N ARG A 33 5.22 -3.68 1.34
CA ARG A 33 4.91 -2.58 2.26
C ARG A 33 3.38 -2.40 2.33
N ALA A 34 2.84 -2.14 3.52
CA ALA A 34 1.41 -1.83 3.66
C ALA A 34 1.10 -0.42 3.12
N ALA A 35 -0.13 -0.18 2.66
CA ALA A 35 -0.58 1.18 2.38
C ALA A 35 -0.69 2.01 3.66
N ASP A 36 -0.64 3.34 3.51
CA ASP A 36 -0.89 4.28 4.61
C ASP A 36 -2.41 4.44 4.89
N PHE A 37 -3.27 3.71 4.17
CA PHE A 37 -4.72 3.74 4.32
C PHE A 37 -5.33 2.34 4.18
N GLY A 38 -6.57 2.19 4.66
CA GLY A 38 -7.30 0.92 4.70
C GLY A 38 -7.11 0.16 6.01
N LEU A 39 -7.18 -1.17 5.96
CA LEU A 39 -6.96 -2.05 7.11
C LEU A 39 -5.52 -1.87 7.63
N THR A 40 -5.40 -1.52 8.91
CA THR A 40 -4.11 -1.50 9.60
C THR A 40 -3.73 -2.93 9.98
N PHE A 41 -2.59 -3.40 9.45
CA PHE A 41 -2.03 -4.69 9.84
C PHE A 41 -1.49 -4.60 11.26
N GLU A 42 -2.03 -5.41 12.16
CA GLU A 42 -1.58 -5.50 13.54
C GLU A 42 -0.26 -6.25 13.65
N TYR A 43 0.57 -5.83 14.60
CA TYR A 43 1.84 -6.47 14.88
C TYR A 43 1.66 -7.91 15.36
N ASP A 44 2.55 -8.81 14.92
CA ASP A 44 2.53 -10.24 15.22
C ASP A 44 1.25 -10.97 14.80
N LEU A 45 0.36 -10.32 14.04
CA LEU A 45 -0.77 -10.97 13.41
C LEU A 45 -0.41 -11.41 11.99
N GLN A 46 -0.65 -12.70 11.75
CA GLN A 46 -0.56 -13.32 10.45
C GLN A 46 -1.96 -13.42 9.84
N TYR A 47 -2.12 -12.79 8.68
CA TYR A 47 -3.33 -12.82 7.90
C TYR A 47 -3.18 -13.88 6.81
N VAL A 48 -4.24 -14.65 6.56
CA VAL A 48 -4.23 -15.76 5.59
C VAL A 48 -5.21 -15.43 4.47
N ALA A 49 -4.77 -15.54 3.22
CA ALA A 49 -5.63 -15.27 2.07
C ALA A 49 -5.36 -16.22 0.90
N LEU A 50 -6.36 -16.40 0.03
CA LEU A 50 -6.20 -17.06 -1.27
C LEU A 50 -5.85 -16.00 -2.32
N LEU A 51 -4.71 -16.19 -3.00
CA LEU A 51 -4.23 -15.24 -4.00
C LEU A 51 -4.89 -15.48 -5.35
N GLN A 52 -5.47 -14.44 -5.94
CA GLN A 52 -6.05 -14.49 -7.28
C GLN A 52 -5.47 -13.40 -8.15
N TYR A 53 -5.32 -13.72 -9.44
CA TYR A 53 -4.95 -12.74 -10.46
C TYR A 53 -6.21 -12.34 -11.24
N VAL A 54 -6.43 -11.03 -11.36
CA VAL A 54 -7.45 -10.50 -12.26
C VAL A 54 -6.73 -10.08 -13.54
N PRO A 55 -6.87 -10.84 -14.64
CA PRO A 55 -6.29 -10.45 -15.92
C PRO A 55 -6.94 -9.16 -16.39
N ASP A 56 -6.10 -8.23 -16.84
CA ASP A 56 -6.45 -6.88 -17.23
C ASP A 56 -7.09 -6.06 -16.09
N ASP A 57 -6.32 -5.13 -15.53
CA ASP A 57 -6.75 -4.10 -14.56
C ASP A 57 -8.01 -3.35 -14.98
N MET A 58 -8.41 -3.48 -16.25
CA MET A 58 -9.69 -3.05 -16.78
C MET A 58 -10.83 -3.43 -15.82
N HIS A 59 -10.92 -4.65 -15.28
CA HIS A 59 -12.04 -4.97 -14.38
C HIS A 59 -12.02 -4.23 -13.04
N LEU A 60 -10.84 -3.76 -12.59
CA LEU A 60 -10.69 -2.98 -11.35
C LEU A 60 -10.83 -1.48 -11.57
N CYS A 61 -10.70 -1.01 -12.81
CA CYS A 61 -10.74 0.42 -13.16
C CYS A 61 -11.93 0.80 -14.05
N HIS A 62 -12.65 -0.17 -14.63
CA HIS A 62 -13.72 0.09 -15.58
C HIS A 62 -15.05 0.32 -14.85
N GLY A 63 -15.72 1.42 -15.19
CA GLY A 63 -17.05 1.78 -14.66
C GLY A 63 -17.04 2.80 -13.52
N VAL A 64 -15.87 3.17 -12.99
CA VAL A 64 -15.74 4.34 -12.12
C VAL A 64 -15.27 5.51 -12.98
N THR A 65 -16.20 6.33 -13.43
CA THR A 65 -15.83 7.70 -13.85
C THR A 65 -15.27 8.38 -12.62
N GLU A 66 -13.95 8.61 -12.59
CA GLU A 66 -13.33 9.43 -11.55
C GLU A 66 -14.02 10.80 -11.62
N ILE A 67 -14.92 11.06 -10.69
CA ILE A 67 -15.54 12.37 -10.55
C ILE A 67 -14.42 13.24 -10.00
N HIS A 68 -13.82 14.02 -10.88
CA HIS A 68 -12.78 14.97 -10.51
C HIS A 68 -13.42 15.95 -9.49
N PRO A 69 -12.76 16.24 -8.35
CA PRO A 69 -13.37 16.96 -7.22
C PRO A 69 -13.75 18.42 -7.52
N ASP A 70 -13.29 18.96 -8.64
CA ASP A 70 -13.74 20.23 -9.22
C ASP A 70 -15.12 20.15 -9.90
N GLY A 71 -15.74 18.97 -9.97
CA GLY A 71 -17.04 18.76 -10.59
C GLY A 71 -17.02 18.96 -12.11
N GLU A 72 -15.84 19.12 -12.71
CA GLU A 72 -15.68 19.17 -14.15
C GLU A 72 -15.65 17.71 -14.62
N VAL A 73 -16.82 17.19 -14.97
CA VAL A 73 -16.93 15.93 -15.70
C VAL A 73 -16.24 16.19 -17.04
N ASP A 74 -14.97 15.81 -17.13
CA ASP A 74 -14.19 15.89 -18.36
C ASP A 74 -14.75 14.80 -19.31
N ASP A 75 -15.94 15.03 -19.86
CA ASP A 75 -16.57 14.23 -20.90
C ASP A 75 -15.87 14.48 -22.24
N LYS A 76 -14.54 14.39 -22.23
CA LYS A 76 -13.75 14.16 -23.44
C LYS A 76 -13.86 12.69 -23.79
N ARG A 77 -15.06 12.27 -24.20
CA ARG A 77 -15.14 11.21 -25.22
C ARG A 77 -14.43 11.77 -26.44
N GLU A 78 -13.17 11.40 -26.59
CA GLU A 78 -12.43 11.54 -27.83
C GLU A 78 -13.24 10.77 -28.88
N VAL A 79 -14.06 11.50 -29.65
CA VAL A 79 -14.71 10.98 -30.85
C VAL A 79 -13.55 10.68 -31.79
N ILE A 80 -13.15 9.40 -31.83
CA ILE A 80 -12.24 8.87 -32.84
C ILE A 80 -12.96 9.09 -34.17
N THR A 81 -12.67 10.24 -34.78
CA THR A 81 -13.12 10.56 -36.12
C THR A 81 -12.16 9.79 -37.01
N VAL A 82 -12.57 8.59 -37.40
CA VAL A 82 -11.86 7.81 -38.42
C VAL A 82 -11.81 8.68 -39.67
N PRO A 83 -10.63 9.03 -40.20
CA PRO A 83 -10.55 9.71 -41.47
C PRO A 83 -11.05 8.72 -42.53
N SER A 84 -12.27 8.94 -43.00
CA SER A 84 -12.78 8.33 -44.23
C SER A 84 -11.99 8.93 -45.37
N GLU A 85 -11.04 8.16 -45.91
CA GLU A 85 -10.39 8.42 -47.18
C GLU A 85 -11.46 8.38 -48.28
N ASP A 86 -11.69 9.55 -48.87
CA ASP A 86 -12.71 9.84 -49.86
C ASP A 86 -12.09 9.64 -51.25
N ASP A 87 -12.03 8.39 -51.71
CA ASP A 87 -11.63 8.05 -53.08
C ASP A 87 -12.87 7.78 -53.93
N GLY A 88 -13.32 8.82 -54.62
CA GLY A 88 -14.34 8.72 -55.64
C GLY A 88 -13.85 7.97 -56.88
N ASN A 89 -14.51 6.87 -57.24
CA ASN A 89 -14.67 6.50 -58.65
C ASN A 89 -15.90 5.58 -58.89
N SER A 90 -16.82 6.11 -59.70
CA SER A 90 -17.68 5.46 -60.73
C SER A 90 -17.42 3.95 -60.97
N THR A 91 -18.38 3.02 -61.14
CA THR A 91 -19.62 3.02 -61.93
C THR A 91 -20.34 1.67 -61.69
N THR A 92 -21.69 1.67 -61.68
CA THR A 92 -22.65 0.60 -62.05
C THR A 92 -22.30 -0.88 -61.80
N ASP A 93 -23.10 -1.59 -60.98
CA ASP A 93 -23.90 -2.73 -61.47
C ASP A 93 -24.92 -3.22 -60.42
N ASP A 94 -26.06 -3.70 -60.91
CA ASP A 94 -27.22 -4.17 -60.14
C ASP A 94 -26.92 -5.47 -59.38
N GLY A 95 -27.07 -5.43 -58.05
CA GLY A 95 -26.80 -6.58 -57.17
C GLY A 95 -27.69 -6.61 -55.94
N ASN A 96 -28.89 -7.18 -56.10
CA ASN A 96 -29.85 -7.47 -55.05
C ASN A 96 -29.24 -8.43 -54.01
N GLY A 97 -28.96 -7.94 -52.79
CA GLY A 97 -28.40 -8.74 -51.70
C GLY A 97 -28.90 -8.25 -50.36
N TYR A 98 -29.81 -9.00 -49.75
CA TYR A 98 -30.25 -8.84 -48.36
C TYR A 98 -29.03 -8.86 -47.43
N SER A 99 -28.56 -7.66 -47.03
CA SER A 99 -27.55 -7.52 -45.99
C SER A 99 -28.25 -7.65 -44.65
N THR A 100 -28.08 -8.79 -44.02
CA THR A 100 -28.49 -9.02 -42.64
C THR A 100 -27.51 -8.24 -41.76
N ASP A 101 -27.97 -7.10 -41.24
CA ASP A 101 -27.34 -6.37 -40.14
C ASP A 101 -27.25 -7.31 -38.94
N ASN A 102 -26.13 -8.04 -38.86
CA ASN A 102 -25.77 -8.80 -37.69
C ASN A 102 -25.37 -7.82 -36.60
N ASP A 103 -26.39 -7.38 -35.86
CA ASP A 103 -26.33 -6.82 -34.52
C ASP A 103 -25.58 -7.81 -33.60
N ASN A 104 -24.24 -7.86 -33.75
CA ASN A 104 -23.33 -8.42 -32.76
C ASN A 104 -23.26 -7.42 -31.60
N LYS A 105 -24.41 -7.22 -30.95
CA LYS A 105 -24.53 -6.66 -29.61
C LYS A 105 -23.89 -7.69 -28.68
N LYS A 106 -22.55 -7.68 -28.68
CA LYS A 106 -21.67 -8.42 -27.78
C LYS A 106 -22.27 -8.18 -26.40
N LYS A 107 -23.01 -9.18 -25.89
CA LYS A 107 -23.59 -9.12 -24.55
C LYS A 107 -22.41 -8.78 -23.67
N LYS A 108 -22.42 -7.56 -23.14
CA LYS A 108 -21.52 -7.09 -22.10
C LYS A 108 -21.81 -8.05 -20.96
N GLY A 109 -21.08 -9.17 -20.95
CA GLY A 109 -21.23 -10.20 -19.95
C GLY A 109 -21.05 -9.51 -18.62
N ASP A 110 -21.91 -9.82 -17.66
CA ASP A 110 -21.79 -9.24 -16.33
C ASP A 110 -20.38 -9.54 -15.83
N ASP A 111 -19.51 -8.52 -15.86
CA ASP A 111 -18.08 -8.58 -15.51
C ASP A 111 -17.91 -8.74 -13.98
N LYS A 112 -18.77 -9.53 -13.36
CA LYS A 112 -18.71 -9.82 -11.94
C LYS A 112 -17.64 -10.87 -11.73
N ILE A 113 -16.64 -10.51 -10.93
CA ILE A 113 -15.59 -11.44 -10.53
C ILE A 113 -16.25 -12.48 -9.63
N HIS A 114 -16.55 -13.65 -10.20
CA HIS A 114 -17.16 -14.75 -9.45
C HIS A 114 -16.08 -15.46 -8.65
N ILE A 115 -15.98 -15.09 -7.37
CA ILE A 115 -15.03 -15.68 -6.45
C ILE A 115 -15.76 -16.65 -5.54
N THR A 116 -15.48 -17.94 -5.66
CA THR A 116 -16.02 -18.96 -4.75
C THR A 116 -14.95 -19.32 -3.71
N PRO A 117 -14.92 -18.67 -2.53
CA PRO A 117 -13.97 -19.05 -1.50
C PRO A 117 -14.32 -20.46 -1.03
N SER A 118 -13.37 -21.38 -1.14
CA SER A 118 -13.64 -22.80 -0.84
C SER A 118 -13.94 -23.05 0.65
N HIS A 119 -13.54 -22.16 1.56
CA HIS A 119 -13.61 -22.41 3.01
C HIS A 119 -13.77 -21.16 3.90
N GLY A 120 -14.37 -20.08 3.39
CA GLY A 120 -14.49 -18.81 4.14
C GLY A 120 -13.15 -18.09 4.37
N VAL A 121 -12.07 -18.58 3.76
CA VAL A 121 -10.77 -17.90 3.71
C VAL A 121 -10.91 -16.68 2.80
N PRO A 122 -10.46 -15.49 3.24
CA PRO A 122 -10.56 -14.29 2.45
C PRO A 122 -9.65 -14.36 1.22
N VAL A 123 -9.92 -13.51 0.25
CA VAL A 123 -9.20 -13.48 -1.03
C VAL A 123 -8.33 -12.23 -1.11
N ALA A 124 -7.13 -12.41 -1.65
CA ALA A 124 -6.20 -11.36 -2.00
C ALA A 124 -6.15 -11.24 -3.53
N ILE A 125 -6.46 -10.06 -4.06
CA ILE A 125 -6.36 -9.79 -5.50
C ILE A 125 -4.97 -9.21 -5.79
N LEU A 126 -4.24 -9.82 -6.73
CA LEU A 126 -3.04 -9.23 -7.33
C LEU A 126 -3.46 -8.32 -8.49
N ALA A 127 -3.15 -7.03 -8.36
CA ALA A 127 -3.47 -5.99 -9.32
C ALA A 127 -2.20 -5.26 -9.77
N LYS A 128 -2.18 -4.80 -11.02
CA LYS A 128 -1.04 -4.04 -11.56
C LYS A 128 -1.18 -2.55 -11.20
N ARG A 129 -0.07 -1.83 -11.15
CA ARG A 129 -0.02 -0.38 -10.96
C ARG A 129 -0.53 0.35 -12.21
N GLY A 130 -1.31 1.42 -12.02
CA GLY A 130 -1.81 2.28 -13.10
C GLY A 130 -3.28 2.05 -13.44
N GLN A 131 -3.70 2.62 -14.59
CA GLN A 131 -5.08 2.69 -15.10
C GLN A 131 -6.08 3.52 -14.26
N CYS A 132 -6.03 3.41 -12.93
CA CYS A 132 -6.83 4.19 -12.00
C CYS A 132 -6.12 4.30 -10.64
N THR A 133 -6.70 5.04 -9.69
CA THR A 133 -6.16 5.18 -8.33
C THR A 133 -6.21 3.86 -7.53
N TYR A 134 -5.39 3.77 -6.48
CA TYR A 134 -5.38 2.60 -5.59
C TYR A 134 -6.70 2.47 -4.82
N GLU A 135 -7.29 3.61 -4.48
CA GLU A 135 -8.61 3.76 -3.85
C GLU A 135 -9.71 3.23 -4.77
N THR A 136 -9.66 3.54 -6.06
CA THR A 136 -10.58 2.99 -7.05
C THR A 136 -10.44 1.47 -7.13
N LYS A 137 -9.21 0.94 -7.20
CA LYS A 137 -8.98 -0.52 -7.19
C LYS A 137 -9.52 -1.17 -5.91
N ALA A 138 -9.28 -0.57 -4.76
CA ALA A 138 -9.79 -1.03 -3.47
C ALA A 138 -11.33 -1.03 -3.40
N LYS A 139 -11.96 0.06 -3.85
CA LYS A 139 -13.42 0.21 -3.91
C LYS A 139 -14.05 -0.81 -4.82
N VAL A 140 -13.47 -1.02 -5.98
CA VAL A 140 -13.98 -1.98 -6.96
C VAL A 140 -13.79 -3.40 -6.44
N ALA A 141 -12.65 -3.72 -5.84
CA ALA A 141 -12.41 -5.02 -5.22
C ALA A 141 -13.40 -5.33 -4.09
N SER A 142 -13.76 -4.35 -3.25
CA SER A 142 -14.71 -4.55 -2.15
C SER A 142 -16.16 -4.66 -2.63
N THR A 143 -16.53 -3.93 -3.69
CA THR A 143 -17.93 -3.82 -4.16
C THR A 143 -18.30 -4.81 -5.27
N LEU A 144 -17.41 -5.11 -6.22
CA LEU A 144 -17.72 -5.95 -7.39
C LEU A 144 -17.56 -7.45 -7.16
N THR A 145 -17.28 -7.86 -5.93
CA THR A 145 -17.12 -9.26 -5.56
C THR A 145 -18.42 -9.86 -5.05
N SER A 146 -18.68 -11.12 -5.42
CA SER A 146 -19.86 -11.87 -4.99
C SER A 146 -19.43 -13.18 -4.35
N PRO A 147 -19.71 -13.42 -3.06
CA PRO A 147 -20.37 -12.52 -2.11
C PRO A 147 -19.51 -11.29 -1.73
N HIS A 148 -20.17 -10.22 -1.27
CA HIS A 148 -19.47 -9.02 -0.80
C HIS A 148 -18.58 -9.33 0.41
N GLY A 149 -17.43 -8.64 0.50
CA GLY A 149 -16.50 -8.78 1.61
C GLY A 149 -15.63 -10.04 1.59
N VAL A 150 -15.67 -10.83 0.50
CA VAL A 150 -14.75 -11.97 0.29
C VAL A 150 -13.33 -11.50 0.04
N VAL A 151 -13.18 -10.42 -0.74
CA VAL A 151 -11.87 -9.82 -0.95
C VAL A 151 -11.57 -8.91 0.24
N ARG A 152 -10.52 -9.28 0.97
CA ARG A 152 -10.02 -8.53 2.12
C ARG A 152 -8.67 -7.90 1.85
N PHE A 153 -7.99 -8.30 0.78
CA PHE A 153 -6.68 -7.78 0.46
C PHE A 153 -6.55 -7.42 -1.02
N VAL A 154 -5.91 -6.29 -1.30
CA VAL A 154 -5.49 -5.89 -2.65
C VAL A 154 -3.99 -5.70 -2.63
N ILE A 155 -3.29 -6.52 -3.42
CA ILE A 155 -1.85 -6.51 -3.57
C ILE A 155 -1.54 -5.81 -4.88
N VAL A 156 -0.92 -4.64 -4.81
CA VAL A 156 -0.55 -3.85 -5.99
C VAL A 156 0.94 -4.04 -6.26
N TYR A 157 1.30 -4.35 -7.50
CA TYR A 157 2.70 -4.43 -7.93
C TYR A 157 2.99 -3.47 -9.06
N ASP A 158 4.24 -2.99 -9.12
CA ASP A 158 4.74 -2.25 -10.28
C ASP A 158 5.05 -3.19 -11.43
N ASP A 159 4.65 -2.84 -12.65
CA ASP A 159 5.01 -3.58 -13.86
C ASP A 159 6.21 -2.98 -14.60
N LYS A 160 6.71 -1.83 -14.13
CA LYS A 160 7.88 -1.19 -14.71
C LYS A 160 9.16 -1.73 -14.11
N MET A 161 9.95 -2.38 -14.95
CA MET A 161 11.26 -2.92 -14.55
C MET A 161 12.22 -1.83 -14.03
N GLU A 162 12.08 -0.59 -14.51
CA GLU A 162 12.92 0.55 -14.10
C GLU A 162 12.81 0.89 -12.61
N ASP A 163 11.67 0.57 -11.98
CA ASP A 163 11.42 0.82 -10.56
C ASP A 163 12.06 -0.26 -9.65
N GLY A 164 12.50 -1.40 -10.20
CA GLY A 164 13.28 -2.42 -9.50
C GLY A 164 12.71 -2.86 -8.14
N GLU A 165 13.52 -2.77 -7.09
CA GLU A 165 13.15 -3.09 -5.71
C GLU A 165 12.47 -1.93 -4.95
N HIS A 166 12.24 -0.79 -5.61
CA HIS A 166 11.70 0.40 -4.94
C HIS A 166 10.24 0.20 -4.55
N LEU A 167 9.99 0.19 -3.24
CA LEU A 167 8.63 0.22 -2.71
C LEU A 167 8.14 1.67 -2.65
N ILE A 168 7.06 1.94 -3.37
CA ILE A 168 6.35 3.22 -3.27
C ILE A 168 5.43 3.20 -2.04
N THR A 169 5.23 4.36 -1.45
CA THR A 169 4.22 4.53 -0.41
C THR A 169 2.88 4.78 -1.09
N MET A 170 1.88 3.95 -0.81
CA MET A 170 0.52 4.15 -1.30
C MET A 170 -0.20 5.11 -0.34
N MET A 171 -0.34 6.36 -0.77
CA MET A 171 -1.10 7.39 -0.07
C MET A 171 -2.38 7.70 -0.86
N PRO A 172 -3.49 8.03 -0.20
CA PRO A 172 -4.68 8.50 -0.90
C PRO A 172 -4.38 9.82 -1.62
N LYS A 173 -4.89 10.00 -2.84
CA LYS A 173 -4.68 11.22 -3.65
C LYS A 173 -5.23 12.46 -2.97
N ASP A 174 -6.40 12.31 -2.33
CA ASP A 174 -7.10 13.41 -1.70
C ASP A 174 -7.09 13.17 -0.19
N GLY A 175 -6.35 14.01 0.54
CA GLY A 175 -6.45 14.11 2.00
C GLY A 175 -7.79 14.71 2.46
N HIS A 176 -8.85 14.55 1.65
CA HIS A 176 -10.18 14.96 2.03
C HIS A 176 -10.65 14.05 3.16
N ASP A 177 -11.01 14.67 4.28
CA ASP A 177 -11.65 14.05 5.45
C ASP A 177 -13.07 13.54 5.12
N ASP A 178 -13.22 12.84 3.99
CA ASP A 178 -14.44 12.13 3.69
C ASP A 178 -14.46 10.84 4.53
N ASP A 179 -15.03 10.97 5.72
CA ASP A 179 -15.25 9.89 6.68
C ASP A 179 -15.93 8.67 6.02
N GLU A 180 -16.73 8.86 4.96
CA GLU A 180 -17.40 7.78 4.25
C GLU A 180 -16.41 6.94 3.43
N ALA A 181 -15.51 7.61 2.69
CA ALA A 181 -14.46 6.92 1.93
C ALA A 181 -13.56 6.11 2.84
N ARG A 182 -13.21 6.66 4.01
CA ARG A 182 -12.35 5.95 4.97
C ARG A 182 -13.00 4.65 5.46
N ARG A 183 -14.27 4.71 5.85
CA ARG A 183 -15.03 3.53 6.32
C ARG A 183 -15.16 2.43 5.27
N MET A 184 -15.21 2.79 3.99
CA MET A 184 -15.29 1.80 2.90
C MET A 184 -14.03 0.92 2.79
N TYR A 185 -12.87 1.41 3.22
CA TYR A 185 -11.60 0.69 3.11
C TYR A 185 -11.04 0.21 4.45
N GLU A 186 -11.63 0.59 5.59
CA GLU A 186 -11.18 0.15 6.94
C GLU A 186 -11.09 -1.38 7.09
N GLU A 187 -11.90 -2.12 6.31
CA GLU A 187 -11.93 -3.59 6.29
C GLU A 187 -11.03 -4.23 5.22
N LEU A 188 -10.40 -3.44 4.35
CA LEU A 188 -9.62 -3.90 3.21
C LEU A 188 -8.13 -3.57 3.38
N GLY A 189 -7.27 -4.58 3.42
CA GLY A 189 -5.83 -4.40 3.47
C GLY A 189 -5.22 -4.15 2.10
N LEU A 190 -4.52 -3.03 1.95
CA LEU A 190 -3.75 -2.76 0.74
C LEU A 190 -2.27 -3.00 1.00
N VAL A 191 -1.62 -3.74 0.10
CA VAL A 191 -0.19 -4.06 0.18
C VAL A 191 0.47 -3.76 -1.15
N PHE A 192 1.54 -2.97 -1.14
CA PHE A 192 2.39 -2.76 -2.30
C PHE A 192 3.53 -3.78 -2.30
N VAL A 193 3.87 -4.30 -3.48
CA VAL A 193 5.04 -5.18 -3.67
C VAL A 193 5.93 -4.65 -4.77
N SER A 194 7.24 -4.88 -4.64
CA SER A 194 8.22 -4.52 -5.68
C SER A 194 7.95 -5.24 -7.01
N TYR A 195 8.51 -4.73 -8.11
CA TYR A 195 8.39 -5.35 -9.44
C TYR A 195 8.78 -6.84 -9.42
N GLU A 196 9.95 -7.17 -8.86
CA GLU A 196 10.43 -8.55 -8.79
C GLU A 196 9.50 -9.45 -7.98
N SER A 197 8.96 -8.93 -6.86
CA SER A 197 8.02 -9.67 -6.02
C SER A 197 6.66 -9.86 -6.70
N GLY A 198 6.18 -8.86 -7.44
CA GLY A 198 4.96 -8.94 -8.24
C GLY A 198 5.08 -9.98 -9.36
N MET A 199 6.20 -9.97 -10.09
CA MET A 199 6.49 -10.96 -11.12
C MET A 199 6.61 -12.37 -10.53
N ALA A 200 7.24 -12.51 -9.36
CA ALA A 200 7.31 -13.79 -8.66
C ALA A 200 5.92 -14.31 -8.21
N LEU A 201 5.02 -13.43 -7.75
CA LEU A 201 3.63 -13.79 -7.44
C LEU A 201 2.86 -14.22 -8.68
N HIS A 202 3.04 -13.49 -9.78
CA HIS A 202 2.41 -13.80 -11.05
C HIS A 202 2.89 -15.14 -11.63
N GLU A 203 4.20 -15.41 -11.60
CA GLU A 203 4.77 -16.71 -11.96
C GLU A 203 4.25 -17.83 -11.04
N TYR A 204 4.22 -17.57 -9.73
CA TYR A 204 3.69 -18.52 -8.74
C TYR A 204 2.22 -18.88 -9.02
N LEU A 205 1.39 -17.91 -9.41
CA LEU A 205 -0.01 -18.16 -9.79
C LEU A 205 -0.13 -19.01 -11.06
N ASN A 206 0.67 -18.70 -12.08
CA ASN A 206 0.63 -19.40 -13.37
C ASN A 206 1.19 -20.82 -13.30
N THR A 207 2.06 -21.11 -12.33
CA THR A 207 2.60 -22.45 -12.09
C THR A 207 1.69 -23.33 -11.23
N GLN A 208 0.61 -22.79 -10.66
CA GLN A 208 -0.30 -23.58 -9.84
C GLN A 208 -1.10 -24.60 -10.68
N PRO A 209 -1.33 -25.81 -10.14
CA PRO A 209 -2.15 -26.79 -10.81
C PRO A 209 -3.63 -26.33 -10.85
N SER A 210 -4.36 -26.77 -11.88
CA SER A 210 -5.73 -26.32 -12.13
C SER A 210 -6.72 -26.53 -10.97
N TYR A 211 -6.48 -27.51 -10.11
CA TYR A 211 -7.32 -27.75 -8.93
C TYR A 211 -7.16 -26.65 -7.86
N VAL A 212 -5.96 -26.07 -7.71
CA VAL A 212 -5.71 -24.93 -6.79
C VAL A 212 -6.42 -23.69 -7.32
N ASN A 213 -6.33 -23.43 -8.63
CA ASN A 213 -7.02 -22.29 -9.25
C ASN A 213 -8.54 -22.41 -9.11
N LYS A 214 -9.11 -23.62 -9.25
CA LYS A 214 -10.54 -23.88 -9.00
C LYS A 214 -10.96 -23.69 -7.55
N GLN A 215 -10.03 -23.77 -6.59
CA GLN A 215 -10.29 -23.54 -5.17
C GLN A 215 -10.15 -22.08 -4.75
N GLY A 216 -9.89 -21.18 -5.70
CA GLY A 216 -9.70 -19.76 -5.46
C GLY A 216 -8.24 -19.32 -5.43
N GLY A 217 -7.30 -20.17 -5.87
CA GLY A 217 -5.88 -19.84 -5.97
C GLY A 217 -5.04 -20.33 -4.79
N PRO A 218 -3.70 -20.17 -4.84
CA PRO A 218 -2.80 -20.63 -3.81
C PRO A 218 -2.92 -19.75 -2.56
N GLN A 219 -2.65 -20.34 -1.40
CA GLN A 219 -2.66 -19.61 -0.13
C GLN A 219 -1.38 -18.77 0.02
N ILE A 220 -1.53 -17.59 0.60
CA ILE A 220 -0.45 -16.70 1.03
C ILE A 220 -0.68 -16.26 2.48
N LEU A 221 0.41 -15.87 3.12
CA LEU A 221 0.43 -15.30 4.46
C LEU A 221 0.87 -13.83 4.32
N ILE A 222 0.19 -12.94 5.02
CA ILE A 222 0.53 -11.52 5.08
C ILE A 222 0.78 -11.21 6.55
N ASP A 223 2.00 -10.85 6.90
CA ASP A 223 2.40 -10.60 8.29
C ASP A 223 2.52 -9.09 8.51
N GLY A 224 1.84 -8.57 9.54
CA GLY A 224 2.02 -7.21 10.02
C GLY A 224 3.33 -7.11 10.80
N THR A 225 4.36 -6.51 10.20
CA THR A 225 5.63 -6.24 10.87
C THR A 225 5.77 -4.74 11.09
N ASP A 226 6.09 -4.32 12.31
CA ASP A 226 6.50 -2.95 12.55
C ASP A 226 7.95 -2.78 12.04
N GLY A 227 8.17 -1.80 11.18
CA GLY A 227 9.53 -1.36 10.85
C GLY A 227 10.27 -0.76 12.06
N TRP A 228 9.64 -0.75 13.25
CA TRP A 228 10.15 -0.18 14.49
C TRP A 228 11.40 -0.88 14.99
N PHE A 229 11.50 -2.20 14.77
CA PHE A 229 12.71 -2.94 15.04
C PHE A 229 13.31 -3.39 13.71
N PRO A 230 14.34 -2.71 13.20
CA PRO A 230 15.17 -3.27 12.15
C PRO A 230 15.63 -4.65 12.61
N PRO A 231 15.77 -5.61 11.67
CA PRO A 231 15.98 -7.03 11.99
C PRO A 231 16.94 -7.15 13.16
N TYR A 232 16.50 -7.91 14.18
CA TYR A 232 16.96 -7.96 15.58
C TYR A 232 18.49 -7.93 15.83
N ASN A 233 19.25 -8.13 14.76
CA ASN A 233 20.69 -8.20 14.66
C ASN A 233 21.36 -6.81 14.63
N GLN A 234 20.75 -5.75 14.07
CA GLN A 234 21.49 -4.48 13.83
C GLN A 234 20.97 -3.27 14.60
N SER A 235 19.67 -3.20 14.91
CA SER A 235 19.11 -2.01 15.57
C SER A 235 18.78 -2.15 17.03
N ALA A 236 18.66 -3.38 17.55
CA ALA A 236 18.72 -3.59 19.00
C ALA A 236 20.05 -3.05 19.56
N ALA A 237 21.16 -3.24 18.84
CA ALA A 237 22.45 -2.68 19.18
C ALA A 237 22.45 -1.14 19.12
N SER A 238 21.85 -0.53 18.08
CA SER A 238 21.75 0.93 17.95
C SER A 238 20.89 1.55 19.08
N PHE A 239 19.74 0.96 19.37
CA PHE A 239 18.87 1.43 20.45
C PHE A 239 19.52 1.22 21.83
N ALA A 240 20.15 0.07 22.07
CA ALA A 240 20.93 -0.17 23.29
C ALA A 240 22.08 0.83 23.43
N PHE A 241 22.75 1.17 22.33
CA PHE A 241 23.81 2.18 22.30
C PHE A 241 23.25 3.59 22.61
N LEU A 242 22.10 3.96 22.05
CA LEU A 242 21.43 5.23 22.36
C LEU A 242 21.02 5.30 23.84
N LEU A 243 20.43 4.23 24.39
CA LEU A 243 20.08 4.16 25.81
C LEU A 243 21.32 4.22 26.71
N MET A 244 22.41 3.56 26.32
CA MET A 244 23.69 3.62 27.03
C MET A 244 24.26 5.04 27.03
N LEU A 245 24.30 5.70 25.87
CA LEU A 245 24.74 7.09 25.75
C LEU A 245 23.86 8.03 26.57
N PHE A 246 22.55 7.84 26.55
CA PHE A 246 21.62 8.63 27.35
C PHE A 246 21.87 8.45 28.85
N GLY A 247 22.07 7.21 29.30
CA GLY A 247 22.46 6.89 30.68
C GLY A 247 23.79 7.57 31.09
N CYS A 248 24.78 7.59 30.19
CA CYS A 248 26.04 8.28 30.42
C CYS A 248 25.84 9.80 30.57
N VAL A 249 25.10 10.45 29.67
CA VAL A 249 24.85 11.90 29.71
C VAL A 249 24.08 12.31 30.97
N CYS A 250 23.10 11.51 31.39
CA CYS A 250 22.39 11.74 32.66
C CYS A 250 23.33 11.65 33.86
N SER A 251 24.22 10.65 33.88
CA SER A 251 25.20 10.47 34.96
C SER A 251 26.21 11.63 35.04
N PHE A 252 26.72 12.09 33.91
CA PHE A 252 27.60 13.26 33.83
C PHE A 252 26.91 14.54 34.32
N SER A 253 25.62 14.72 34.01
CA SER A 253 24.85 15.89 34.43
C SER A 253 24.67 15.95 35.96
N VAL A 254 24.42 14.80 36.60
CA VAL A 254 24.36 14.71 38.07
C VAL A 254 25.73 15.03 38.67
N PHE A 255 26.81 14.45 38.12
CA PHE A 255 28.17 14.68 38.63
C PHE A 255 28.60 16.15 38.56
N LEU A 256 28.34 16.84 37.44
CA LEU A 256 28.63 18.26 37.28
C LEU A 256 27.79 19.16 38.21
N SER A 257 26.53 18.76 38.46
CA SER A 257 25.64 19.47 39.39
C SER A 257 26.13 19.37 40.84
N THR A 258 26.61 18.20 41.28
CA THR A 258 27.16 18.01 42.62
C THR A 258 28.48 18.77 42.81
N SER A 259 29.34 18.78 41.78
CA SER A 259 30.65 19.47 41.84
C SER A 259 30.50 21.00 42.01
N SER A 260 29.48 21.58 41.38
CA SER A 260 29.19 23.01 41.48
C SER A 260 28.64 23.43 42.85
N ALA A 261 27.97 22.52 43.56
CA ALA A 261 27.44 22.78 44.90
C ALA A 261 28.53 22.75 45.99
N MET A 262 29.58 21.94 45.83
CA MET A 262 30.70 21.86 46.78
C MET A 262 31.74 22.97 46.62
N GLY A 263 31.78 23.69 45.49
CA GLY A 263 32.72 24.79 45.24
C GLY A 263 32.34 26.14 45.88
N ARG A 264 31.21 26.24 46.60
CA ARG A 264 30.72 27.49 47.20
C ARG A 264 30.88 27.54 48.72
N GLY A 265 31.88 26.84 49.25
CA GLY A 265 32.27 26.88 50.64
C GLY A 265 33.60 27.61 50.81
N ASN A 266 33.54 28.71 51.57
CA ASN A 266 34.67 29.31 52.28
C ASN A 266 35.52 30.37 51.53
N ASN A 267 34.94 31.57 51.36
CA ASN A 267 35.73 32.79 51.23
C ASN A 267 35.19 33.87 52.18
N ASN A 268 35.12 33.52 53.47
CA ASN A 268 34.77 34.45 54.55
C ASN A 268 35.98 34.62 55.48
N ASN A 269 37.08 35.14 54.93
CA ASN A 269 38.20 35.58 55.74
C ASN A 269 38.11 37.09 55.94
N ASN A 270 37.67 37.43 57.15
CA ASN A 270 37.73 38.74 57.78
C ASN A 270 39.06 39.44 57.48
N SER A 271 38.98 40.68 57.00
CA SER A 271 40.07 41.65 57.09
C SER A 271 39.56 42.82 57.90
N GLU A 272 39.46 42.60 59.20
CA GLU A 272 39.42 43.64 60.22
C GLU A 272 40.86 44.13 60.39
N ALA A 273 41.20 45.27 59.78
CA ALA A 273 42.45 45.97 60.01
C ALA A 273 42.14 47.40 60.44
N VAL A 274 42.37 47.62 61.73
CA VAL A 274 42.37 48.87 62.48
C VAL A 274 43.41 49.83 61.89
N ASN A 275 43.04 51.07 61.63
CA ASN A 275 43.98 52.18 61.46
C ASN A 275 43.73 53.21 62.57
N GLU A 276 44.74 53.38 63.43
CA GLU A 276 44.99 54.60 64.23
C GLU A 276 45.54 55.72 63.35
#